data_AF-A0A6B2GBB7-F1
#
_entry.id   AF-A0A6B2GBB7-F1
#
_cell.length_a   1.000
_cell.length_b   1.000
_cell.length_c   1.000
_cell.angle_alpha   90.00
_cell.angle_beta   90.00
_cell.angle_gamma   90.00
#
_symmetry.space_group_name_H-M   'P 1'
#
loop_
_entity.id
_entity.type
_entity.pdbx_description
1 polymer ?
#
loop_
_entity_poly.entity_id
_entity_poly.type
_entity_poly.pdbx_seq_one_letter_code
_entity_poly.pdbx_strand_id
1 'polypeptide(L)'
;AIRDAANEANRVISEFCIATEMRKDLYDLFSAIRAKEKSLPYESDRYLNKCLLYKKRNGLHLSKDKRDSLELILKEMMNLCLSYNRNISEENVKIEFVLSDLEGASDDFIKNLT
;
A
#
# COMPACT_ATOMS: atom_id res chain seq x y z
N ALA A 1 -12.19 18.62 -10.28
CA ALA A 1 -13.53 18.16 -9.84
C ALA A 1 -13.65 16.63 -9.84
N ILE A 2 -13.80 15.95 -11.00
CA ILE A 2 -13.97 14.48 -11.03
C ILE A 2 -12.70 13.76 -10.52
N ARG A 3 -11.50 14.20 -10.94
CA ARG A 3 -10.24 13.60 -10.48
C ARG A 3 -10.07 13.72 -8.96
N ASP A 4 -10.41 14.87 -8.40
CA ASP A 4 -10.27 15.14 -6.97
C ASP A 4 -11.28 14.30 -6.16
N ALA A 5 -12.53 14.19 -6.64
CA ALA A 5 -13.54 13.33 -6.04
C ALA A 5 -13.15 11.84 -6.11
N ALA A 6 -12.55 11.38 -7.20
CA ALA A 6 -12.06 10.02 -7.34
C ALA A 6 -10.88 9.73 -6.38
N ASN A 7 -9.96 10.68 -6.23
CA ASN A 7 -8.85 10.57 -5.29
C ASN A 7 -9.35 10.48 -3.84
N GLU A 8 -10.34 11.30 -3.47
CA GLU A 8 -10.93 11.25 -2.14
C GLU A 8 -11.70 9.94 -1.88
N ALA A 9 -12.47 9.46 -2.87
CA ALA A 9 -13.14 8.17 -2.77
C ALA A 9 -12.14 7.01 -2.56
N ASN A 10 -11.03 7.02 -3.31
CA ASN A 10 -9.97 6.03 -3.13
C ASN A 10 -9.36 6.10 -1.73
N ARG A 11 -9.11 7.30 -1.18
CA ARG A 11 -8.61 7.48 0.19
C ARG A 11 -9.55 6.83 1.21
N VAL A 12 -10.85 7.13 1.12
CA VAL A 12 -11.87 6.59 2.05
C VAL A 12 -11.98 5.06 1.94
N ILE A 13 -11.97 4.51 0.71
CA ILE A 13 -12.02 3.06 0.49
C ILE A 13 -10.77 2.39 1.08
N SER A 14 -9.59 2.96 0.86
CA SER A 14 -8.34 2.44 1.42
C SER A 14 -8.36 2.41 2.96
N GLU A 15 -8.82 3.49 3.60
CA GLU A 15 -8.96 3.56 5.06
C GLU A 15 -9.93 2.51 5.59
N PHE A 16 -11.07 2.32 4.93
CA PHE A 16 -12.04 1.29 5.27
C PHE A 16 -11.46 -0.13 5.14
N CYS A 17 -10.73 -0.42 4.06
CA CYS A 17 -10.09 -1.71 3.84
C CYS A 17 -9.08 -2.03 4.95
N ILE A 18 -8.22 -1.08 5.31
CA ILE A 18 -7.23 -1.23 6.38
C ILE A 18 -7.94 -1.51 7.72
N ALA A 19 -8.95 -0.72 8.06
CA ALA A 19 -9.71 -0.90 9.31
C ALA A 19 -10.36 -2.29 9.40
N THR A 20 -10.92 -2.77 8.29
CA THR A 20 -11.58 -4.09 8.21
C THR A 20 -10.56 -5.23 8.30
N GLU A 21 -9.40 -5.08 7.67
CA GLU A 21 -8.34 -6.08 7.72
C GLU A 21 -7.80 -6.30 9.15
N MET A 22 -7.69 -5.22 9.93
CA MET A 22 -7.17 -5.20 11.31
C MET A 22 -8.17 -5.67 12.38
N ARG A 23 -9.39 -6.07 11.99
CA ARG A 23 -10.43 -6.62 12.88
C ARG A 23 -10.00 -7.94 13.51
N LYS A 24 -9.56 -7.87 14.78
CA LYS A 24 -9.15 -9.01 15.62
C LYS A 24 -10.30 -9.95 15.96
N ASP A 25 -11.48 -9.39 16.21
CA ASP A 25 -12.70 -10.15 16.44
C ASP A 25 -13.06 -11.05 15.25
N LEU A 26 -12.91 -10.56 14.01
CA LEU A 26 -13.09 -11.38 12.81
C LEU A 26 -12.02 -12.47 12.71
N TYR A 27 -10.76 -12.19 13.10
CA TYR A 27 -9.72 -13.21 13.16
C TYR A 27 -10.05 -14.33 14.15
N ASP A 28 -10.59 -13.96 15.32
CA ASP A 28 -10.98 -14.92 16.36
C ASP A 28 -12.16 -15.77 15.91
N LEU A 29 -13.14 -15.16 15.24
CA LEU A 29 -14.25 -15.88 14.62
C LEU A 29 -13.77 -16.90 13.59
N PHE A 30 -12.93 -16.49 12.63
CA PHE A 30 -12.40 -17.41 11.63
C PHE A 30 -11.56 -18.54 12.26
N SER A 31 -10.81 -18.22 13.32
CA SER A 31 -10.01 -19.22 14.04
C SER A 31 -10.91 -20.22 14.77
N ALA A 32 -12.00 -19.77 15.38
CA ALA A 32 -12.99 -20.61 16.02
C ALA A 32 -13.72 -21.52 15.01
N ILE A 33 -14.12 -20.97 13.85
CA ILE A 33 -14.73 -21.75 12.76
C ILE A 33 -13.75 -22.83 12.30
N ARG A 34 -12.49 -22.49 12.07
CA ARG A 34 -11.47 -23.46 11.64
C ARG A 34 -11.21 -24.57 12.66
N ALA A 35 -11.30 -24.25 13.96
CA ALA A 35 -11.12 -25.25 15.02
C ALA A 35 -12.30 -26.23 15.09
N LYS A 36 -13.51 -25.77 14.77
CA LYS A 36 -14.74 -26.57 14.79
C LYS A 36 -14.95 -27.37 13.51
N GLU A 37 -14.81 -26.73 12.35
CA GLU A 37 -15.12 -27.31 11.05
C GLU A 37 -13.85 -27.88 10.40
N LYS A 38 -13.76 -29.22 10.37
CA LYS A 38 -12.61 -29.94 9.79
C LYS A 38 -12.82 -30.38 8.34
N SER A 39 -14.05 -30.32 7.85
CA SER A 39 -14.42 -30.73 6.49
C SER A 39 -15.30 -29.67 5.86
N LEU A 40 -14.74 -28.92 4.92
CA LEU A 40 -15.43 -27.92 4.11
C LEU A 40 -15.23 -28.27 2.63
N PRO A 41 -16.14 -27.81 1.74
CA PRO A 41 -15.88 -27.86 0.30
C PRO A 41 -14.54 -27.19 -0.03
N TYR A 42 -13.85 -27.71 -1.05
CA TYR A 42 -12.46 -27.31 -1.37
C TYR A 42 -12.25 -25.80 -1.43
N GLU A 43 -13.13 -25.07 -2.13
CA GLU A 43 -13.02 -23.62 -2.27
C GLU A 43 -13.24 -22.89 -0.94
N SER A 44 -14.20 -23.34 -0.13
CA SER A 44 -14.48 -22.77 1.19
C SER A 44 -13.35 -23.02 2.18
N ASP A 45 -12.75 -24.22 2.15
CA ASP A 45 -11.56 -24.56 2.94
C ASP A 45 -10.38 -23.65 2.58
N ARG A 46 -10.12 -23.51 1.27
CA ARG A 46 -9.08 -22.63 0.74
C ARG A 46 -9.31 -21.18 1.14
N TYR A 47 -10.53 -20.68 1.03
CA TYR A 47 -10.91 -19.33 1.41
C TYR A 47 -10.62 -19.08 2.89
N LEU A 48 -11.10 -19.94 3.78
CA LEU A 48 -10.87 -19.83 5.23
C LEU A 48 -9.36 -19.83 5.56
N ASN A 49 -8.60 -20.74 4.94
CA ASN A 49 -7.16 -20.81 5.13
C ASN A 49 -6.45 -19.53 4.65
N LYS A 50 -6.88 -18.94 3.52
CA LYS A 50 -6.34 -17.68 3.02
C LYS A 50 -6.69 -16.50 3.93
N CYS A 51 -7.94 -16.39 4.38
CA CYS A 51 -8.35 -15.36 5.32
C CYS A 51 -7.51 -15.39 6.61
N LEU A 52 -7.31 -16.58 7.19
CA LEU A 52 -6.46 -16.76 8.37
C LEU A 52 -4.99 -16.42 8.09
N LEU A 53 -4.46 -16.80 6.93
CA LEU A 53 -3.09 -16.48 6.53
C LEU A 53 -2.88 -14.97 6.42
N TYR A 54 -3.75 -14.24 5.72
CA TYR A 54 -3.63 -12.78 5.57
C TYR A 54 -3.75 -12.06 6.91
N LYS A 55 -4.71 -12.46 7.75
CA LYS A 55 -4.87 -11.91 9.10
C LYS A 55 -3.65 -12.20 10.00
N LYS A 56 -3.00 -13.37 9.85
CA LYS A 56 -1.74 -13.67 10.53
C LYS A 56 -0.59 -12.79 10.04
N ARG A 57 -0.48 -12.54 8.73
CA ARG A 57 0.50 -11.60 8.16
C ARG A 57 0.32 -10.18 8.69
N ASN A 58 -0.93 -9.78 8.93
CA ASN A 58 -1.26 -8.50 9.59
C ASN A 58 -1.06 -8.52 11.12
N GLY A 59 -0.43 -9.57 11.66
CA GLY A 59 -0.08 -9.65 13.07
C GLY A 59 -1.25 -9.91 14.02
N LEU A 60 -2.46 -10.21 13.54
CA LEU A 60 -3.65 -10.36 14.42
C LEU A 60 -3.58 -11.53 15.40
N HIS A 61 -2.68 -12.48 15.18
CA HIS A 61 -2.41 -13.60 16.08
C HIS A 61 -1.46 -13.23 17.24
N LEU A 62 -0.81 -12.07 17.18
CA LEU A 62 0.18 -11.63 18.16
C LEU A 62 -0.49 -11.01 19.40
N SER A 63 0.28 -10.88 20.49
CA SER A 63 -0.13 -10.12 21.67
C SER A 63 -0.41 -8.67 21.31
N LYS A 64 -1.18 -7.98 22.15
CA LYS A 64 -1.52 -6.56 21.94
C LYS A 64 -0.26 -5.71 21.80
N ASP A 65 0.71 -5.84 22.70
CA ASP A 65 1.95 -5.04 22.68
C ASP A 65 2.74 -5.21 21.38
N LYS A 66 2.77 -6.42 20.82
CA LYS A 66 3.41 -6.69 19.52
C LYS A 66 2.62 -6.09 18.36
N ARG A 67 1.29 -6.07 18.42
CA ARG A 67 0.43 -5.42 17.42
C ARG A 67 0.59 -3.90 17.45
N ASP A 68 0.64 -3.31 18.64
CA ASP A 68 0.86 -1.87 18.82
C ASP A 68 2.24 -1.47 18.27
N SER A 69 3.27 -2.28 18.51
CA SER A 69 4.61 -2.09 17.92
C SER A 69 4.60 -2.22 16.39
N LEU A 70 3.88 -3.21 15.85
CA LEU A 70 3.73 -3.39 14.41
C LEU A 70 3.01 -2.19 13.77
N GLU A 71 1.99 -1.65 14.43
CA GLU A 71 1.26 -0.47 13.94
C GLU A 71 2.18 0.75 13.83
N LEU A 72 3.07 0.98 14.81
CA LEU A 72 4.05 2.05 14.76
C LEU A 72 5.01 1.89 13.57
N ILE A 73 5.57 0.69 13.38
CA ILE A 73 6.47 0.40 12.25
C ILE A 73 5.77 0.63 10.91
N LEU A 74 4.52 0.15 10.77
CA LEU A 74 3.77 0.33 9.52
C LEU A 74 3.48 1.80 9.24
N LYS A 75 3.16 2.61 10.25
CA LYS A 75 2.98 4.06 10.11
C LYS A 75 4.26 4.75 9.64
N GLU A 76 5.39 4.39 10.24
CA GLU A 76 6.70 4.91 9.83
C GLU A 76 7.03 4.53 8.38
N MET A 77 6.84 3.26 8.01
CA MET A 77 7.04 2.79 6.63
C MET A 77 6.17 3.56 5.62
N MET A 78 4.89 3.77 5.93
CA MET A 78 3.99 4.54 5.05
C MET A 78 4.49 5.98 4.87
N ASN A 79 4.88 6.64 5.96
CA ASN A 79 5.43 7.99 5.89
C ASN A 79 6.71 8.05 5.04
N LEU A 80 7.63 7.10 5.23
CA LEU A 80 8.86 7.01 4.44
C LEU A 80 8.56 6.83 2.94
N CYS A 81 7.61 5.96 2.59
CA CYS A 81 7.17 5.75 1.21
C CYS A 81 6.57 7.04 0.60
N LEU A 82 5.74 7.76 1.36
CA LEU A 82 5.15 9.02 0.90
C LEU A 82 6.22 10.09 0.70
N SER A 83 7.12 10.26 1.67
CA SER A 83 8.24 11.20 1.58
C SER A 83 9.15 10.87 0.39
N TYR A 84 9.46 9.59 0.17
CA TYR A 84 10.28 9.16 -0.96
C TYR A 84 9.63 9.54 -2.30
N ASN A 85 8.35 9.21 -2.49
CA ASN A 85 7.63 9.53 -3.73
C ASN A 85 7.52 11.05 -3.93
N ARG A 86 7.25 11.80 -2.85
CA ARG A 86 7.19 13.26 -2.87
C ARG A 86 8.53 13.86 -3.29
N ASN A 87 9.62 13.42 -2.67
CA ASN A 87 10.96 13.93 -2.97
C ASN A 87 11.32 13.77 -4.45
N ILE A 88 10.96 12.64 -5.07
CA ILE A 88 11.18 12.40 -6.50
C ILE A 88 10.23 13.24 -7.36
N SER A 89 8.96 13.34 -6.97
CA SER A 89 7.96 14.07 -7.78
C SER A 89 8.17 15.59 -7.76
N GLU A 90 8.68 16.13 -6.65
CA GLU A 90 8.98 17.55 -6.48
C GLU A 90 10.41 17.91 -6.92
N GLU A 91 11.22 16.91 -7.28
CA GLU A 91 12.57 17.13 -7.82
C GLU A 91 12.48 17.83 -9.17
N ASN A 92 13.27 18.90 -9.32
CA ASN A 92 13.29 19.75 -10.51
C ASN A 92 14.70 20.28 -10.75
N VAL A 93 15.71 19.43 -10.51
CA VAL A 93 17.09 19.81 -10.80
C VAL A 93 17.23 19.95 -12.30
N LYS A 94 17.75 21.09 -12.72
CA LYS A 94 18.09 21.37 -14.11
C LYS A 94 19.59 21.45 -14.23
N ILE A 95 20.10 20.95 -15.34
CA ILE A 95 21.51 21.04 -15.71
C ILE A 95 21.61 21.86 -16.99
N GLU A 96 22.62 22.71 -17.06
CA GLU A 96 22.86 23.62 -18.17
C GLU A 96 23.93 23.04 -19.10
N PHE A 97 23.71 23.18 -20.39
CA PHE A 97 24.62 22.74 -21.45
C PHE A 97 24.81 23.87 -22.46
N VAL A 98 25.96 23.93 -23.11
CA VAL A 98 26.09 24.71 -24.35
C VAL A 98 25.58 23.89 -25.54
N LEU A 99 25.15 24.56 -26.62
CA LEU A 99 24.57 23.86 -27.78
C LEU A 99 25.50 22.81 -28.39
N SER A 100 26.82 23.01 -28.33
CA SER A 100 27.81 22.03 -28.78
C SER A 100 27.79 20.74 -27.97
N ASP A 101 27.37 20.78 -26.70
CA ASP A 101 27.29 19.58 -25.85
C ASP A 101 26.05 18.73 -26.18
N LEU A 102 25.09 19.29 -26.93
CA LEU A 102 23.86 18.62 -27.38
C LEU A 102 23.94 18.17 -28.85
N GLU A 103 25.16 18.04 -29.40
CA GLU A 103 25.37 17.57 -30.77
C GLU A 103 24.72 16.20 -30.99
N GLY A 104 23.91 16.08 -32.05
CA GLY A 104 23.14 14.87 -32.36
C GLY A 104 21.70 14.88 -31.83
N ALA A 105 21.31 15.84 -31.00
CA ALA A 105 19.90 16.09 -30.68
C ALA A 105 19.17 16.74 -31.86
N SER A 106 17.88 16.48 -32.01
CA SER A 106 17.07 17.10 -33.09
C SER A 106 16.73 18.55 -32.78
N ASP A 107 16.55 19.36 -33.83
CA ASP A 107 16.14 20.75 -33.70
C ASP A 107 14.82 20.90 -32.94
N ASP A 108 13.88 19.98 -33.13
CA ASP A 108 12.60 19.97 -32.42
C ASP A 108 12.76 19.66 -30.94
N PHE A 109 13.70 18.80 -30.55
CA PHE A 109 14.01 18.56 -29.14
C PHE A 109 14.60 19.82 -28.50
N ILE A 110 15.61 20.43 -29.13
CA ILE A 110 16.28 21.63 -28.62
C ILE A 110 15.31 22.79 -28.44
N LYS A 111 14.38 23.01 -29.40
CA LYS A 111 13.34 24.05 -29.30
C LYS A 111 12.38 23.85 -28.11
N ASN A 112 12.23 22.62 -27.61
CA ASN A 112 11.34 22.28 -26.51
C ASN A 112 12.05 22.22 -25.13
N LEU A 113 13.35 22.54 -25.06
CA LEU A 113 14.11 22.56 -23.79
C LEU A 113 13.89 23.84 -22.95
N THR A 114 13.21 24.84 -23.52
CA THR A 114 12.81 26.10 -22.86
C THR A 114 11.41 26.05 -22.28
#